data_AF-A0A952PMB1-F1
#
_entry.id   AF-A0A952PMB1-F1
#
_cell.length_a   1.000
_cell.length_b   1.000
_cell.length_c   1.000
_cell.angle_alpha   90.00
_cell.angle_beta   90.00
_cell.angle_gamma   90.00
#
_symmetry.space_group_name_H-M   'P 1'
#
loop_
_entity.id
_entity.type
_entity.pdbx_description
1 polymer ?
#
loop_
_entity_poly.entity_id
_entity_poly.type
_entity_poly.pdbx_seq_one_letter_code
_entity_poly.pdbx_strand_id
1 'polypeptide(L)'
;MKSRFLLSLLLGSTLLLTSAEFANAKEWTINERQDQLMKDINEAQKKNDLTDKEAKKLRAHLADVARKEVKMRGKVSSGKLSDADKATLEADLNGVSVDIKKLALEKRVNLAKDKAKAEAEAKKKAEKAAEAKQKAAEKAAK
;
A
#
# COMPACT_ATOMS: atom_id res chain seq x y z
N MET A 1 31.70 24.43 57.61
CA MET A 1 32.81 23.70 56.97
C MET A 1 32.26 22.93 55.78
N LYS A 2 33.05 22.86 54.71
CA LYS A 2 32.67 22.48 53.34
C LYS A 2 32.41 20.97 53.25
N SER A 3 31.20 20.54 52.90
CA SER A 3 30.98 19.16 52.42
C SER A 3 31.01 19.18 50.89
N ARG A 4 32.08 18.62 50.32
CA ARG A 4 32.32 18.55 48.88
C ARG A 4 31.65 17.31 48.32
N PHE A 5 30.57 17.51 47.57
CA PHE A 5 30.01 16.53 46.64
C PHE A 5 31.09 16.17 45.60
N LEU A 6 31.60 14.93 45.64
CA LEU A 6 32.42 14.36 44.57
C LEU A 6 31.50 13.58 43.64
N LEU A 7 31.02 14.28 42.62
CA LEU A 7 30.24 13.76 41.50
C LEU A 7 31.22 13.18 40.47
N SER A 8 31.53 11.88 40.56
CA SER A 8 32.31 11.18 39.53
C SER A 8 31.44 10.94 38.30
N LEU A 9 31.66 11.78 37.30
CA LEU A 9 31.07 11.74 35.97
C LEU A 9 31.79 10.67 35.13
N LEU A 10 31.28 9.44 35.09
CA LEU A 10 31.70 8.44 34.11
C LEU A 10 31.01 8.72 32.77
N LEU A 11 31.69 9.42 31.87
CA LEU A 11 31.33 9.46 30.44
C LEU A 11 31.78 8.14 29.80
N GLY A 12 30.87 7.17 29.75
CA GLY A 12 31.01 6.01 28.86
C GLY A 12 30.63 6.42 27.44
N SER A 13 31.61 6.69 26.58
CA SER A 13 31.39 6.80 25.14
C SER A 13 31.11 5.42 24.56
N THR A 14 29.83 5.04 24.46
CA THR A 14 29.40 3.96 23.57
C THR A 14 29.52 4.45 22.14
N LEU A 15 30.61 4.05 21.45
CA LEU A 15 30.68 4.09 20.00
C LEU A 15 29.59 3.16 19.45
N LEU A 16 28.47 3.72 19.04
CA LEU A 16 27.51 3.03 18.17
C LEU A 16 28.20 2.85 16.80
N LEU A 17 28.85 1.71 16.58
CA LEU A 17 29.11 1.23 15.23
C LEU A 17 27.76 0.91 14.59
N THR A 18 27.13 1.92 13.99
CA THR A 18 26.04 1.70 13.04
C THR A 18 26.69 1.09 11.80
N SER A 19 26.62 -0.23 11.65
CA SER A 19 26.84 -0.88 10.37
C SER A 19 25.85 -0.26 9.39
N ALA A 20 26.35 0.60 8.51
CA ALA A 20 25.61 1.00 7.33
C ALA A 20 25.49 -0.25 6.46
N GLU A 21 24.43 -1.02 6.68
CA GLU A 21 23.97 -1.98 5.69
C GLU A 21 23.62 -1.16 4.45
N PHE A 22 24.55 -1.11 3.50
CA PHE A 22 24.25 -0.65 2.16
C PHE A 22 23.15 -1.57 1.64
N ALA A 23 21.91 -1.09 1.70
CA ALA A 23 20.77 -1.74 1.11
C ALA A 23 21.08 -1.90 -0.37
N ASN A 24 21.58 -3.08 -0.74
CA ASN A 24 21.75 -3.48 -2.13
C ASN A 24 20.34 -3.70 -2.66
N ALA A 25 19.74 -2.62 -3.17
CA ALA A 25 18.46 -2.71 -3.85
C ALA A 25 18.63 -3.72 -4.98
N LYS A 26 17.82 -4.79 -4.95
CA LYS A 26 17.80 -5.77 -6.04
C LYS A 26 17.58 -5.00 -7.35
N GLU A 27 18.48 -5.13 -8.31
CA GLU A 27 18.26 -4.62 -9.65
C GLU A 27 17.32 -5.61 -10.37
N TRP A 28 16.15 -5.13 -10.76
CA TRP A 28 15.15 -5.93 -11.46
C TRP A 28 15.31 -5.74 -12.95
N THR A 29 15.26 -6.83 -13.71
CA THR A 29 15.02 -6.73 -15.15
C THR A 29 13.56 -6.35 -15.43
N ILE A 30 13.29 -5.80 -16.62
CA ILE A 30 11.94 -5.47 -17.08
C ILE A 30 10.98 -6.67 -16.95
N ASN A 31 11.43 -7.86 -17.38
CA ASN A 31 10.64 -9.09 -17.33
C ASN A 31 10.33 -9.51 -15.90
N GLU A 32 11.33 -9.54 -15.01
CA GLU A 32 11.10 -9.88 -13.60
C GLU A 32 10.11 -8.91 -12.97
N ARG A 33 10.20 -7.62 -13.33
CA ARG A 33 9.32 -6.59 -12.79
C ARG A 33 7.88 -6.76 -13.30
N GLN A 34 7.70 -7.12 -14.56
CA GLN A 34 6.38 -7.48 -15.10
C GLN A 34 5.77 -8.68 -14.38
N ASP A 35 6.56 -9.73 -14.15
CA ASP A 35 6.12 -10.93 -13.44
C ASP A 35 5.71 -10.61 -12.00
N GLN A 36 6.47 -9.76 -11.32
CA GLN A 36 6.11 -9.32 -9.97
C GLN A 36 4.82 -8.52 -9.95
N LEU A 37 4.64 -7.57 -10.86
CA LEU A 37 3.41 -6.79 -10.92
C LEU A 37 2.21 -7.67 -11.27
N MET A 38 2.39 -8.70 -12.11
CA MET A 38 1.34 -9.70 -12.38
C MET A 38 0.96 -10.47 -11.10
N LYS A 39 1.94 -10.88 -10.29
CA LYS A 39 1.70 -11.52 -8.98
C LYS A 39 0.95 -10.57 -8.05
N ASP A 40 1.38 -9.31 -7.96
CA ASP A 40 0.74 -8.30 -7.12
C ASP A 40 -0.73 -8.08 -7.50
N ILE A 41 -1.04 -8.01 -8.80
CA ILE A 41 -2.43 -7.92 -9.29
C ILE A 41 -3.25 -9.16 -8.86
N ASN A 42 -2.68 -10.36 -9.04
CA ASN A 42 -3.35 -11.61 -8.68
C ASN A 42 -3.62 -11.68 -7.17
N GLU A 43 -2.66 -11.27 -6.35
CA GLU A 43 -2.83 -11.23 -4.90
C GLU A 43 -3.86 -10.20 -4.46
N ALA A 44 -3.82 -8.99 -5.02
CA ALA A 44 -4.78 -7.95 -4.69
C ALA A 44 -6.20 -8.34 -5.10
N GLN A 45 -6.38 -9.03 -6.23
CA GLN A 45 -7.68 -9.59 -6.61
C GLN A 45 -8.13 -10.69 -5.63
N LYS A 46 -7.25 -11.62 -5.25
CA LYS A 46 -7.57 -12.67 -4.24
C LYS A 46 -7.98 -12.08 -2.90
N LYS A 47 -7.36 -10.96 -2.49
CA LYS A 47 -7.66 -10.24 -1.26
C LYS A 47 -8.91 -9.35 -1.36
N ASN A 48 -9.59 -9.32 -2.51
CA ASN A 48 -10.67 -8.38 -2.83
C ASN A 48 -10.28 -6.90 -2.71
N ASP A 49 -8.98 -6.60 -2.75
CA ASP A 49 -8.43 -5.23 -2.82
C ASP A 49 -8.60 -4.66 -4.23
N LEU A 50 -8.73 -5.51 -5.26
CA LEU A 50 -9.09 -5.13 -6.63
C LEU A 50 -10.34 -5.89 -7.08
N THR A 51 -11.18 -5.23 -7.88
CA THR A 51 -12.27 -5.89 -8.62
C THR A 51 -11.74 -6.60 -9.87
N ASP A 52 -12.53 -7.54 -10.41
CA ASP A 52 -12.19 -8.24 -11.65
C ASP A 52 -11.93 -7.29 -12.82
N LYS A 53 -12.72 -6.21 -12.92
CA LYS A 53 -12.59 -5.21 -13.98
C LYS A 53 -11.29 -4.41 -13.85
N GLU A 54 -10.94 -4.00 -12.65
CA GLU A 54 -9.69 -3.28 -12.36
C GLU A 54 -8.47 -4.18 -12.61
N ALA A 55 -8.50 -5.40 -12.09
CA ALA A 55 -7.44 -6.38 -12.31
C ALA A 55 -7.27 -6.68 -13.81
N LYS A 56 -8.37 -6.85 -14.57
CA LYS A 56 -8.32 -7.02 -16.04
C LYS A 56 -7.68 -5.82 -16.73
N LYS A 57 -8.01 -4.59 -16.34
CA LYS A 57 -7.42 -3.38 -16.91
C LYS A 57 -5.90 -3.30 -16.65
N LEU A 58 -5.47 -3.61 -15.43
CA LEU A 58 -4.05 -3.62 -15.06
C LEU A 58 -3.26 -4.69 -15.83
N ARG A 59 -3.84 -5.90 -15.99
CA ARG A 59 -3.24 -6.96 -16.82
C ARG A 59 -3.12 -6.55 -18.29
N ALA A 60 -4.14 -5.88 -18.83
CA ALA A 60 -4.06 -5.33 -20.19
C ALA A 60 -2.91 -4.32 -20.31
N HIS A 61 -2.75 -3.43 -19.34
CA HIS A 61 -1.64 -2.47 -19.32
C HIS A 61 -0.28 -3.17 -19.28
N LEU A 62 -0.09 -4.20 -18.44
CA LEU A 62 1.15 -5.00 -18.45
C LEU A 62 1.40 -5.69 -19.79
N ALA A 63 0.36 -6.22 -20.43
CA ALA A 63 0.48 -6.83 -21.75
C ALA A 63 0.88 -5.78 -22.80
N ASP A 64 0.44 -4.54 -22.69
CA ASP A 64 0.82 -3.44 -23.59
C ASP A 64 2.31 -3.09 -23.42
N VAL A 65 2.79 -3.04 -22.17
CA VAL A 65 4.22 -2.84 -21.87
C VAL A 65 5.05 -3.98 -22.45
N ALA A 66 4.63 -5.24 -22.32
CA ALA A 66 5.33 -6.38 -22.90
C ALA A 66 5.40 -6.29 -24.43
N ARG A 67 4.31 -5.88 -25.10
CA ARG A 67 4.32 -5.65 -26.55
C ARG A 67 5.25 -4.50 -26.95
N LYS A 68 5.30 -3.44 -26.16
CA LYS A 68 6.20 -2.30 -26.36
C LYS A 68 7.66 -2.72 -26.21
N GLU A 69 7.98 -3.55 -25.22
CA GLU A 69 9.32 -4.11 -25.04
C GLU A 69 9.78 -4.91 -26.26
N VAL A 70 8.97 -5.86 -26.73
CA VAL A 70 9.30 -6.68 -27.91
C VAL A 70 9.55 -5.78 -29.12
N LYS A 71 8.70 -4.76 -29.32
CA LYS A 71 8.87 -3.79 -30.41
C LYS A 71 10.16 -2.99 -30.27
N MET A 72 10.53 -2.56 -29.07
CA MET A 72 11.77 -1.81 -28.81
C MET A 72 13.01 -2.68 -29.07
N ARG A 73 13.01 -3.94 -28.61
CA ARG A 73 14.09 -4.89 -28.89
C ARG A 73 14.26 -5.14 -30.39
N GLY A 74 13.16 -5.25 -31.14
CA GLY A 74 13.17 -5.46 -32.59
C GLY A 74 13.70 -4.29 -33.42
N LYS A 75 13.81 -3.08 -32.85
CA LYS A 75 14.37 -1.90 -33.53
C LYS A 75 15.90 -1.88 -33.55
N VAL A 76 16.54 -2.63 -32.66
CA VAL A 76 17.99 -2.59 -32.47
C VAL A 76 18.60 -3.90 -32.94
N SER A 77 19.61 -3.85 -33.82
CA SER A 77 20.25 -5.05 -34.38
C SER A 77 20.90 -5.94 -33.32
N SER A 78 21.24 -5.39 -32.14
CA SER A 78 21.79 -6.16 -31.02
C SER A 78 20.75 -6.94 -30.22
N GLY A 79 19.45 -6.69 -30.44
CA GLY A 79 18.33 -7.26 -29.65
C GLY A 79 18.28 -6.78 -28.18
N LYS A 80 19.19 -5.89 -27.78
CA LYS A 80 19.26 -5.32 -26.43
C LYS A 80 18.52 -3.99 -26.39
N LEU A 81 17.80 -3.75 -25.29
CA LEU A 81 17.17 -2.47 -25.02
C LEU A 81 18.23 -1.41 -24.76
N SER A 82 18.06 -0.22 -25.35
CA SER A 82 18.81 0.96 -24.97
C SER A 82 18.41 1.40 -23.55
N ASP A 83 19.26 2.17 -22.87
CA ASP A 83 18.93 2.65 -21.53
C ASP A 83 17.73 3.61 -21.54
N ALA A 84 17.53 4.35 -22.63
CA ALA A 84 16.33 5.17 -22.83
C ALA A 84 15.06 4.32 -22.98
N ASP A 85 15.12 3.21 -23.71
CA ASP A 85 13.99 2.28 -23.82
C ASP A 85 13.70 1.61 -22.48
N LYS A 86 14.74 1.17 -21.74
CA LYS A 86 14.59 0.64 -20.38
C LYS A 86 13.92 1.66 -19.47
N ALA A 87 14.40 2.91 -19.43
CA ALA A 87 13.82 3.97 -18.62
C ALA A 87 12.34 4.23 -18.96
N THR A 88 11.99 4.16 -20.24
CA THR A 88 10.60 4.29 -20.70
C THR A 88 9.73 3.14 -20.19
N LEU A 89 10.19 1.89 -20.32
CA LEU A 89 9.46 0.72 -19.84
C LEU A 89 9.34 0.75 -18.30
N GLU A 90 10.40 1.14 -17.60
CA GLU A 90 10.39 1.32 -16.15
C GLU A 90 9.39 2.38 -15.69
N ALA A 91 9.24 3.47 -16.44
CA ALA A 91 8.23 4.49 -16.18
C ALA A 91 6.80 3.94 -16.34
N ASP A 92 6.55 3.15 -17.40
CA ASP A 92 5.25 2.52 -17.61
C ASP A 92 4.93 1.51 -16.47
N LEU A 93 5.91 0.69 -16.08
CA LEU A 93 5.79 -0.27 -14.97
C LEU A 93 5.61 0.43 -13.61
N ASN A 94 6.24 1.60 -13.40
CA ASN A 94 5.98 2.45 -12.24
C ASN A 94 4.52 2.88 -12.20
N GLY A 95 3.96 3.29 -13.34
CA GLY A 95 2.55 3.65 -13.47
C GLY A 95 1.63 2.51 -13.04
N VAL A 96 1.86 1.30 -13.54
CA VAL A 96 1.10 0.10 -13.13
C VAL A 96 1.21 -0.16 -11.61
N SER A 97 2.43 -0.05 -11.05
CA SER A 97 2.65 -0.25 -9.61
C SER A 97 1.87 0.75 -8.75
N VAL A 98 1.86 2.02 -9.16
CA VAL A 98 1.10 3.08 -8.48
C VAL A 98 -0.39 2.80 -8.57
N ASP A 99 -0.90 2.43 -9.75
CA ASP A 99 -2.32 2.15 -9.95
C ASP A 99 -2.80 0.97 -9.08
N ILE A 100 -2.02 -0.11 -8.97
CA ILE A 100 -2.33 -1.24 -8.08
C ILE A 100 -2.52 -0.74 -6.64
N LYS A 101 -1.55 0.02 -6.13
CA LYS A 101 -1.58 0.53 -4.75
C LYS A 101 -2.73 1.51 -4.53
N LYS A 102 -2.95 2.41 -5.47
CA LYS A 102 -4.02 3.41 -5.41
C LYS A 102 -5.39 2.74 -5.32
N LEU A 103 -5.70 1.83 -6.24
CA LEU A 103 -6.99 1.14 -6.28
C LEU A 103 -7.22 0.30 -5.01
N ALA A 104 -6.19 -0.41 -4.54
CA ALA A 104 -6.26 -1.16 -3.29
C ALA A 104 -6.55 -0.25 -2.08
N LEU A 105 -5.90 0.92 -2.00
CA LEU A 105 -6.14 1.89 -0.93
C LEU A 105 -7.55 2.49 -1.01
N GLU A 106 -8.00 2.89 -2.20
CA GLU A 106 -9.36 3.40 -2.41
C GLU A 106 -10.41 2.40 -1.96
N LYS A 107 -10.23 1.11 -2.28
CA LYS A 107 -11.13 0.04 -1.84
C LYS A 107 -11.20 -0.04 -0.32
N ARG A 108 -10.06 -0.06 0.37
CA ARG A 108 -9.98 -0.13 1.83
C ARG A 108 -10.61 1.09 2.50
N VAL A 109 -10.37 2.28 1.96
CA VAL A 109 -10.98 3.53 2.46
C VAL A 109 -12.50 3.51 2.32
N ASN A 110 -13.02 3.03 1.20
CA ASN A 110 -14.46 2.93 1.00
C ASN A 110 -15.10 1.92 1.97
N LEU A 111 -14.49 0.73 2.13
CA LEU A 111 -14.95 -0.25 3.12
C LEU A 111 -14.96 0.31 4.54
N ALA A 112 -13.93 1.08 4.92
CA ALA A 112 -13.87 1.73 6.23
C ALA A 112 -14.98 2.78 6.42
N LYS A 113 -15.27 3.57 5.39
CA LYS A 113 -16.37 4.55 5.41
C LYS A 113 -17.74 3.88 5.54
N ASP A 114 -17.97 2.80 4.79
CA ASP A 114 -19.22 2.06 4.84
C ASP A 114 -19.44 1.43 6.22
N LYS A 115 -18.39 0.84 6.80
CA LYS A 115 -18.41 0.31 8.17
C LYS A 115 -18.73 1.40 9.19
N ALA A 116 -18.05 2.54 9.13
CA ALA A 116 -18.29 3.66 10.04
C ALA A 116 -19.72 4.20 9.93
N LYS A 117 -20.28 4.27 8.71
CA LYS A 117 -21.67 4.67 8.50
C LYS A 117 -22.64 3.66 9.11
N ALA A 118 -22.42 2.37 8.90
CA ALA A 118 -23.26 1.31 9.46
C ALA A 118 -23.24 1.32 11.01
N GLU A 119 -22.06 1.51 11.61
CA GLU A 119 -21.90 1.64 13.07
C GLU A 119 -22.63 2.87 13.62
N ALA A 120 -22.53 4.02 12.92
CA ALA A 120 -23.23 5.24 13.31
C ALA A 120 -24.76 5.09 13.23
N GLU A 121 -25.27 4.42 12.19
CA GLU A 121 -26.70 4.12 12.06
C GLU A 121 -27.19 3.15 13.13
N ALA A 122 -26.40 2.11 13.45
CA ALA A 122 -26.72 1.17 14.52
C ALA A 122 -26.78 1.85 15.88
N LYS A 123 -25.81 2.73 16.19
CA LYS A 123 -25.79 3.51 17.43
C LYS A 123 -27.03 4.40 17.56
N LYS A 124 -27.40 5.12 16.50
CA LYS A 124 -28.61 5.96 16.48
C LYS A 124 -29.89 5.15 16.69
N LYS A 125 -29.99 3.95 16.11
CA LYS A 125 -31.15 3.06 16.31
C LYS A 125 -31.21 2.54 17.75
N ALA A 126 -30.07 2.17 18.33
CA ALA A 126 -29.98 1.71 19.71
C ALA A 126 -30.36 2.80 20.72
N GLU A 127 -29.90 4.03 20.51
CA GLU A 127 -30.24 5.20 21.32
C GLU A 127 -31.76 5.49 21.28
N LYS A 128 -32.36 5.55 20.08
CA LYS A 128 -33.81 5.73 19.92
C LYS A 128 -34.62 4.61 20.58
N ALA A 129 -34.14 3.37 20.50
CA ALA A 129 -34.80 2.23 21.15
C ALA A 129 -34.70 2.31 22.68
N ALA A 130 -33.58 2.79 23.21
CA ALA A 130 -33.40 3.01 24.65
C ALA A 130 -34.32 4.13 25.16
N GLU A 131 -34.39 5.26 24.46
CA GLU A 131 -35.32 6.36 24.78
C GLU A 131 -36.79 5.90 24.74
N ALA A 132 -37.18 5.12 23.73
CA ALA A 132 -38.53 4.60 23.63
C ALA A 132 -38.89 3.67 24.79
N LYS A 133 -37.95 2.81 25.21
CA LYS A 133 -38.12 1.94 26.38
C LYS A 133 -38.24 2.74 27.68
N GLN A 134 -37.42 3.78 27.87
CA GLN A 134 -37.50 4.67 29.04
C GLN A 134 -38.86 5.38 29.11
N LYS A 135 -39.31 5.97 28.00
CA LYS A 135 -40.63 6.63 27.91
C LYS A 135 -41.79 5.67 28.19
N ALA A 136 -41.71 4.43 27.71
CA ALA A 136 -42.72 3.41 27.98
C ALA A 136 -42.75 3.01 29.47
N ALA A 137 -41.58 2.85 30.09
CA ALA A 137 -41.47 2.55 31.52
C ALA A 137 -42.00 3.68 32.41
N GLU A 138 -41.69 4.94 32.09
CA GLU A 138 -42.23 6.10 32.82
C GLU A 138 -43.75 6.20 32.70
N LYS A 139 -44.32 5.87 31.53
CA LYS A 139 -45.78 5.88 31.34
C LYS A 139 -46.47 4.76 32.12
N ALA A 140 -45.83 3.60 32.26
CA ALA A 140 -46.40 2.48 33.03
C ALA A 140 -46.34 2.68 34.55
N ALA A 141 -45.50 3.59 35.04
CA ALA A 141 -45.36 3.90 36.46
C ALA A 141 -46.30 5.03 36.96
N LYS A 142 -47.08 5.64 36.06
CA LYS A 142 -48.09 6.66 36.36
C LYS A 142 -49.49 6.06 36.30
#